data_AF-A0A437CS18-F1
#
_entry.id   AF-A0A437CS18-F1
#
_cell.length_a   1.000
_cell.length_b   1.000
_cell.length_c   1.000
_cell.angle_alpha   90.00
_cell.angle_beta   90.00
_cell.angle_gamma   90.00
#
_symmetry.space_group_name_H-M   'P 1'
#
loop_
_entity.id
_entity.type
_entity.pdbx_description
1 polymer ?
#
loop_
_entity_poly.entity_id
_entity_poly.type
_entity_poly.pdbx_seq_one_letter_code
_entity_poly.pdbx_strand_id
1 'polypeptide(L)'
;MVGSRRIKAQTFAERRSKSFNRSWSDPTPVKTESPHEPRDSGDLQTTSGTTEEGGLTDNMGWEEEQEMERLACEGDDFVPPKLWDDPSIIPILYDHEHATFDDILEEIDKKLTAYRKGSKFWRMLIFCQGGPGHLYLLKNKVATFAKVEKEEDMSQFWRRLSRFMSKVNPEPNKIHIMGCYVLGNPNGEKLFQKLKNLMRPYSVEFESPLELSAQGKEMIEMYFDFRLYRLWKTRQHSKLLDYEDFL
;
A
#
# COMPACT_ATOMS: atom_id res chain seq x y z
N MET A 1 -46.60 7.75 -17.27
CA MET A 1 -45.79 6.53 -17.03
C MET A 1 -44.42 6.77 -17.63
N VAL A 2 -43.45 7.25 -16.85
CA VAL A 2 -42.06 7.46 -17.29
C VAL A 2 -41.16 6.91 -16.20
N GLY A 3 -40.43 5.84 -16.51
CA GLY A 3 -39.70 5.02 -15.56
C GLY A 3 -38.31 5.54 -15.21
N SER A 4 -38.00 5.53 -13.92
CA SER A 4 -36.67 5.74 -13.35
C SER A 4 -35.67 4.70 -13.84
N ARG A 5 -34.55 5.14 -14.42
CA ARG A 5 -33.37 4.30 -14.59
C ARG A 5 -32.58 4.31 -13.29
N ARG A 6 -32.69 3.24 -12.50
CA ARG A 6 -31.75 2.96 -11.39
C ARG A 6 -30.40 2.55 -12.01
N ILE A 7 -29.37 3.35 -11.78
CA ILE A 7 -27.99 2.94 -12.00
C ILE A 7 -27.65 1.93 -10.90
N LYS A 8 -27.45 0.66 -11.27
CA LYS A 8 -26.97 -0.36 -10.33
C LYS A 8 -25.48 -0.10 -10.05
N ALA A 9 -25.15 0.19 -8.79
CA ALA A 9 -23.76 0.21 -8.33
C ALA A 9 -23.18 -1.20 -8.47
N GLN A 10 -22.06 -1.33 -9.19
CA GLN A 10 -21.36 -2.61 -9.36
C GLN A 10 -20.66 -3.01 -8.06
N THR A 11 -20.89 -4.24 -7.64
CA THR A 11 -20.30 -4.82 -6.44
C THR A 11 -18.83 -5.18 -6.66
N PHE A 12 -18.03 -5.20 -5.59
CA PHE A 12 -16.60 -5.52 -5.63
C PHE A 12 -16.30 -6.86 -6.33
N ALA A 13 -17.17 -7.86 -6.14
CA ALA A 13 -17.09 -9.15 -6.81
C ALA A 13 -17.24 -9.05 -8.34
N GLU A 14 -18.10 -8.17 -8.84
CA GLU A 14 -18.27 -7.94 -10.28
C GLU A 14 -17.06 -7.20 -10.90
N ARG A 15 -16.43 -6.28 -10.15
CA ARG A 15 -15.19 -5.62 -10.59
C ARG A 15 -14.04 -6.62 -10.72
N ARG A 16 -13.89 -7.51 -9.73
CA ARG A 16 -12.91 -8.60 -9.72
C ARG A 16 -13.02 -9.54 -10.92
N SER A 17 -14.23 -9.79 -11.40
CA SER A 17 -14.47 -10.66 -12.57
C SER A 17 -14.07 -10.03 -13.90
N LYS A 18 -14.08 -8.69 -14.01
CA LYS A 18 -13.77 -7.96 -15.23
C LYS A 18 -12.29 -7.56 -15.33
N SER A 19 -11.63 -7.31 -14.19
CA SER A 19 -10.21 -6.93 -14.15
C SER A 19 -9.25 -8.08 -14.46
N PHE A 20 -9.70 -9.35 -14.40
CA PHE A 20 -8.89 -10.51 -14.77
C PHE A 20 -8.62 -10.62 -16.29
N ASN A 21 -9.40 -9.94 -17.14
CA ASN A 21 -9.40 -10.13 -18.59
C ASN A 21 -8.77 -8.98 -19.41
N ARG A 22 -7.96 -8.08 -18.83
CA ARG A 22 -7.27 -7.04 -19.61
C ARG A 22 -5.76 -7.11 -19.48
N SER A 23 -5.13 -7.42 -20.60
CA SER A 23 -3.68 -7.44 -20.82
C SER A 23 -3.08 -6.04 -20.72
N TRP A 24 -1.99 -5.92 -19.99
CA TRP A 24 -1.30 -4.68 -19.61
C TRP A 24 -0.46 -4.08 -20.76
N SER A 25 -1.02 -3.98 -21.96
CA SER A 25 -0.26 -3.60 -23.16
C SER A 25 -1.02 -2.70 -24.14
N ASP A 26 -1.88 -1.79 -23.67
CA ASP A 26 -2.41 -0.74 -24.54
C ASP A 26 -1.74 0.62 -24.26
N PRO A 27 -1.01 1.19 -25.23
CA PRO A 27 -0.52 2.56 -25.11
C PRO A 27 -1.69 3.53 -25.29
N THR A 28 -1.93 4.38 -24.30
CA THR A 28 -2.97 5.41 -24.36
C THR A 28 -2.67 6.44 -25.46
N PRO A 29 -3.67 6.87 -26.26
CA PRO A 29 -3.48 7.86 -27.31
C PRO A 29 -3.23 9.25 -26.73
N VAL A 30 -2.22 9.95 -27.26
CA VAL A 30 -1.90 11.35 -26.96
C VAL A 30 -2.98 12.26 -27.56
N LYS A 31 -3.50 13.20 -26.78
CA LYS A 31 -4.22 14.37 -27.31
C LYS A 31 -3.59 15.66 -26.78
N THR A 32 -3.40 16.58 -27.73
CA THR A 32 -2.73 17.88 -27.71
C THR A 32 -3.62 19.00 -27.11
N GLU A 33 -2.98 19.92 -26.37
CA GLU A 33 -3.17 21.40 -26.19
C GLU A 33 -4.54 22.09 -26.49
N SER A 34 -5.03 23.17 -25.85
CA SER A 34 -4.51 24.29 -25.02
C SER A 34 -5.71 25.17 -24.46
N PRO A 35 -5.65 26.52 -24.21
CA PRO A 35 -5.45 27.20 -22.89
C PRO A 35 -6.51 28.29 -22.49
N HIS A 36 -6.59 28.70 -21.21
CA HIS A 36 -6.71 30.10 -20.67
C HIS A 36 -7.26 30.19 -19.21
N GLU A 37 -6.69 31.12 -18.43
CA GLU A 37 -6.97 31.53 -17.02
C GLU A 37 -8.19 32.49 -16.85
N PRO A 38 -8.43 33.27 -15.74
CA PRO A 38 -7.93 33.27 -14.33
C PRO A 38 -8.98 33.53 -13.21
N ARG A 39 -8.51 33.37 -11.95
CA ARG A 39 -8.88 33.97 -10.62
C ARG A 39 -10.23 34.67 -10.38
N ASP A 40 -10.84 34.39 -9.21
CA ASP A 40 -11.27 35.47 -8.29
C ASP A 40 -11.17 35.07 -6.81
N SER A 41 -10.88 36.06 -5.98
CA SER A 41 -10.56 36.02 -4.55
C SER A 41 -11.72 36.63 -3.77
N GLY A 42 -12.13 36.04 -2.64
CA GLY A 42 -13.18 36.62 -1.80
C GLY A 42 -13.29 35.97 -0.43
N ASP A 43 -12.86 36.70 0.59
CA ASP A 43 -13.08 36.42 2.01
C ASP A 43 -14.57 36.29 2.34
N LEU A 44 -14.94 35.46 3.33
CA LEU A 44 -15.78 35.88 4.47
C LEU A 44 -15.86 34.77 5.52
N GLN A 45 -15.47 35.12 6.75
CA GLN A 45 -15.79 34.38 7.96
C GLN A 45 -17.32 34.38 8.18
N THR A 46 -17.91 33.21 8.38
CA THR A 46 -19.10 33.06 9.24
C THR A 46 -18.97 31.78 10.05
N THR A 47 -19.13 31.94 11.36
CA THR A 47 -19.23 30.89 12.36
C THR A 47 -20.57 30.19 12.25
N SER A 48 -20.57 28.86 12.26
CA SER A 48 -21.74 28.05 12.61
C SER A 48 -21.22 26.73 13.18
N GLY A 49 -21.40 26.52 14.49
CA GLY A 49 -21.14 25.23 15.10
C GLY A 49 -22.12 24.19 14.57
N THR A 50 -21.65 22.96 14.42
CA THR A 50 -22.48 21.75 14.53
C THR A 50 -21.60 20.51 14.59
N THR A 51 -21.84 19.76 15.67
CA THR A 51 -21.77 18.30 15.76
C THR A 51 -20.37 17.68 15.74
N GLU A 52 -19.84 17.64 16.96
CA GLU A 52 -19.02 16.56 17.49
C GLU A 52 -19.64 15.19 17.14
N GLU A 53 -19.18 14.53 16.07
CA GLU A 53 -19.32 13.08 15.89
C GLU A 53 -18.26 12.61 14.89
N GLY A 54 -17.05 12.34 15.40
CA GLY A 54 -15.95 11.84 14.57
C GLY A 54 -14.62 11.58 15.29
N GLY A 55 -14.49 11.91 16.58
CA GLY A 55 -13.21 11.87 17.29
C GLY A 55 -13.05 10.77 18.36
N LEU A 56 -13.99 9.83 18.50
CA LEU A 56 -14.04 8.97 19.69
C LEU A 56 -13.11 7.73 19.66
N THR A 57 -12.33 7.51 18.60
CA THR A 57 -11.41 6.36 18.53
C THR A 57 -9.92 6.73 18.66
N ASP A 58 -9.58 8.02 18.74
CA ASP A 58 -8.17 8.47 18.63
C ASP A 58 -7.58 9.01 19.93
N ASN A 59 -8.24 8.79 21.06
CA ASN A 59 -7.77 9.27 22.36
C ASN A 59 -7.09 8.21 23.23
N MET A 60 -6.73 7.06 22.64
CA MET A 60 -5.97 6.03 23.33
C MET A 60 -4.50 6.41 23.38
N GLY A 61 -3.91 6.38 24.58
CA GLY A 61 -2.52 6.78 24.78
C GLY A 61 -1.56 5.87 24.03
N TRP A 62 -0.42 6.41 23.57
CA TRP A 62 0.63 5.64 22.88
C TRP A 62 1.04 4.38 23.66
N GLU A 63 1.20 4.54 24.98
CA GLU A 63 1.56 3.49 25.94
C GLU A 63 0.44 2.46 26.10
N GLU A 64 -0.82 2.88 26.11
CA GLU A 64 -1.98 2.00 26.24
C GLU A 64 -2.12 1.10 25.00
N GLU A 65 -1.96 1.65 23.80
CA GLU A 65 -1.93 0.86 22.56
C GLU A 65 -0.78 -0.14 22.54
N GLN A 66 0.39 0.24 23.07
CA GLN A 66 1.55 -0.65 23.18
C GLN A 66 1.31 -1.78 24.19
N GLU A 67 0.66 -1.48 25.32
CA GLU A 67 0.31 -2.47 26.34
C GLU A 67 -0.74 -3.47 25.84
N MET A 68 -1.78 -2.99 25.14
CA MET A 68 -2.74 -3.87 24.50
C MET A 68 -2.09 -4.81 23.49
N GLU A 69 -1.12 -4.33 22.72
CA GLU A 69 -0.35 -5.17 21.81
C GLU A 69 0.44 -6.24 22.55
N ARG A 70 1.13 -5.89 23.66
CA ARG A 70 1.82 -6.86 24.52
C ARG A 70 0.88 -7.95 25.01
N LEU A 71 -0.26 -7.57 25.59
CA LEU A 71 -1.27 -8.50 26.09
C LEU A 71 -1.83 -9.40 24.98
N ALA A 72 -1.97 -8.88 23.75
CA ALA A 72 -2.41 -9.67 22.61
C ALA A 72 -1.35 -10.69 22.16
N CYS A 73 -0.07 -10.44 22.42
CA CYS A 73 1.06 -11.30 22.05
C CYS A 73 1.49 -12.28 23.16
N GLU A 74 1.03 -12.11 24.39
CA GLU A 74 1.35 -12.98 25.55
C GLU A 74 0.51 -14.26 25.63
N GLY A 75 -0.45 -14.46 24.73
CA GLY A 75 -1.20 -15.73 24.66
C GLY A 75 -0.31 -16.88 24.19
N ASP A 76 -0.44 -18.06 24.83
CA ASP A 76 0.29 -19.29 24.46
C ASP A 76 0.06 -19.73 22.99
N ASP A 77 -0.95 -19.15 22.33
CA ASP A 77 -1.34 -19.36 20.93
C ASP A 77 -0.67 -18.35 19.96
N PHE A 78 0.08 -17.36 20.47
CA PHE A 78 0.79 -16.40 19.64
C PHE A 78 2.07 -17.03 19.09
N VAL A 79 2.04 -17.39 17.81
CA VAL A 79 3.23 -17.83 17.08
C VAL A 79 3.79 -16.61 16.33
N PRO A 80 4.86 -15.96 16.83
CA PRO A 80 5.57 -14.96 16.07
C PRO A 80 6.21 -15.62 14.83
N PRO A 81 6.20 -14.97 13.65
CA PRO A 81 6.66 -15.55 12.39
C PRO A 81 8.06 -16.17 12.52
N LYS A 82 8.19 -17.47 12.27
CA LYS A 82 9.48 -18.19 12.21
C LYS A 82 9.42 -19.31 11.15
N LEU A 83 9.91 -18.95 9.96
CA LEU A 83 10.56 -19.76 8.92
C LEU A 83 9.76 -20.82 8.13
N TRP A 84 9.95 -20.70 6.80
CA TRP A 84 9.84 -21.61 5.62
C TRP A 84 8.54 -22.37 5.31
N ASP A 85 7.61 -22.56 6.25
CA ASP A 85 6.26 -23.11 5.94
C ASP A 85 5.16 -22.26 6.60
N ASP A 86 5.40 -20.95 6.61
CA ASP A 86 4.89 -20.05 7.65
C ASP A 86 3.49 -19.50 7.28
N PRO A 87 2.41 -19.86 8.01
CA PRO A 87 1.07 -19.28 7.83
C PRO A 87 0.99 -17.77 8.14
N SER A 88 2.12 -17.14 8.48
CA SER A 88 2.24 -15.76 8.88
C SER A 88 2.57 -14.76 7.74
N ILE A 89 2.87 -15.23 6.53
CA ILE A 89 2.92 -14.34 5.36
C ILE A 89 1.49 -14.09 4.88
N ILE A 90 1.04 -12.86 5.09
CA ILE A 90 -0.32 -12.44 4.76
C ILE A 90 -0.29 -11.68 3.41
N PRO A 91 -0.77 -12.29 2.31
CA PRO A 91 -0.79 -11.62 1.01
C PRO A 91 -1.91 -10.57 0.95
N ILE A 92 -1.53 -9.35 0.58
CA ILE A 92 -2.44 -8.24 0.28
C ILE A 92 -2.40 -7.99 -1.22
N LEU A 93 -3.52 -8.25 -1.89
CA LEU A 93 -3.68 -8.05 -3.32
C LEU A 93 -4.66 -6.91 -3.55
N TYR A 94 -4.30 -5.96 -4.39
CA TYR A 94 -5.15 -4.84 -4.77
C TYR A 94 -5.07 -4.58 -6.27
N ASP A 95 -6.12 -3.96 -6.81
CA ASP A 95 -6.18 -3.54 -8.22
C ASP A 95 -5.40 -2.23 -8.38
N HIS A 96 -4.23 -2.28 -9.03
CA HIS A 96 -3.37 -1.10 -9.20
C HIS A 96 -4.03 0.06 -9.99
N GLU A 97 -5.04 -0.22 -10.82
CA GLU A 97 -5.73 0.81 -11.60
C GLU A 97 -6.90 1.44 -10.84
N HIS A 98 -7.65 0.62 -10.09
CA HIS A 98 -8.94 1.02 -9.53
C HIS A 98 -8.99 1.10 -8.00
N ALA A 99 -8.02 0.54 -7.29
CA ALA A 99 -7.98 0.62 -5.84
C ALA A 99 -7.64 2.05 -5.37
N THR A 100 -8.10 2.36 -4.18
CA THR A 100 -7.74 3.54 -3.40
C THR A 100 -6.78 3.15 -2.28
N PHE A 101 -6.17 4.15 -1.63
CA PHE A 101 -5.38 3.91 -0.43
C PHE A 101 -6.21 3.32 0.71
N ASP A 102 -7.48 3.70 0.83
CA ASP A 102 -8.41 3.16 1.81
C ASP A 102 -8.68 1.67 1.56
N ASP A 103 -8.91 1.27 0.30
CA ASP A 103 -9.11 -0.15 -0.05
C ASP A 103 -7.92 -1.02 0.38
N ILE A 104 -6.69 -0.51 0.24
CA ILE A 104 -5.47 -1.21 0.67
C ILE A 104 -5.42 -1.33 2.20
N LEU A 105 -5.69 -0.23 2.92
CA LEU A 105 -5.65 -0.22 4.39
C LEU A 105 -6.74 -1.13 4.99
N GLU A 106 -7.94 -1.13 4.40
CA GLU A 106 -9.05 -2.00 4.81
C GLU A 106 -8.71 -3.48 4.59
N GLU A 107 -8.10 -3.84 3.45
CA GLU A 107 -7.71 -5.24 3.22
C GLU A 107 -6.58 -5.68 4.16
N ILE A 108 -5.63 -4.79 4.50
CA ILE A 108 -4.62 -5.04 5.54
C ILE A 108 -5.29 -5.32 6.89
N ASP A 109 -6.15 -4.43 7.35
CA ASP A 109 -6.83 -4.56 8.65
C ASP A 109 -7.65 -5.84 8.75
N LYS A 110 -8.44 -6.12 7.71
CA LYS A 110 -9.25 -7.34 7.60
C LYS A 110 -8.39 -8.60 7.66
N LYS A 111 -7.26 -8.62 6.96
CA LYS A 111 -6.37 -9.78 6.91
C LYS A 111 -5.61 -9.99 8.21
N LEU A 112 -5.13 -8.92 8.83
CA LEU A 112 -4.52 -8.97 10.16
C LEU A 112 -5.53 -9.45 11.20
N THR A 113 -6.75 -8.90 11.19
CA THR A 113 -7.82 -9.28 12.11
C THR A 113 -8.24 -10.75 11.93
N ALA A 114 -8.32 -11.22 10.68
CA ALA A 114 -8.62 -12.62 10.38
C ALA A 114 -7.49 -13.58 10.81
N TYR A 115 -6.23 -13.13 10.75
CA TYR A 115 -5.11 -13.88 11.31
C TYR A 115 -5.23 -13.95 12.83
N ARG A 116 -5.32 -12.78 13.48
CA ARG A 116 -5.63 -12.62 14.91
C ARG A 116 -5.97 -11.16 15.21
N LYS A 117 -7.08 -10.93 15.90
CA LYS A 117 -7.48 -9.59 16.31
C LYS A 117 -6.39 -8.91 17.14
N GLY A 118 -6.02 -7.69 16.76
CA GLY A 118 -4.97 -6.92 17.43
C GLY A 118 -3.55 -7.20 16.90
N SER A 119 -3.37 -8.11 15.95
CA SER A 119 -2.07 -8.37 15.34
C SER A 119 -1.50 -7.14 14.62
N LYS A 120 -0.19 -6.98 14.74
CA LYS A 120 0.63 -5.96 14.09
C LYS A 120 1.76 -6.65 13.33
N PHE A 121 2.26 -6.03 12.26
CA PHE A 121 3.38 -6.57 11.48
C PHE A 121 4.70 -5.87 11.81
N TRP A 122 5.79 -6.63 11.75
CA TRP A 122 7.15 -6.11 11.91
C TRP A 122 7.83 -5.85 10.59
N ARG A 123 7.44 -6.60 9.56
CA ARG A 123 8.04 -6.52 8.24
C ARG A 123 6.94 -6.56 7.18
N MET A 124 7.05 -5.69 6.19
CA MET A 124 6.16 -5.64 5.05
C MET A 124 6.98 -5.55 3.77
N LEU A 125 6.62 -6.33 2.76
CA LEU A 125 7.12 -6.15 1.41
C LEU A 125 6.07 -5.44 0.57
N ILE A 126 6.44 -4.31 -0.01
CA ILE A 126 5.68 -3.64 -1.05
C ILE A 126 6.36 -3.94 -2.38
N PHE A 127 5.68 -4.74 -3.21
CA PHE A 127 6.09 -4.97 -4.58
C PHE A 127 5.36 -3.99 -5.50
N CYS A 128 6.08 -3.01 -6.06
CA CYS A 128 5.46 -1.98 -6.90
C CYS A 128 6.38 -1.53 -8.04
N GLN A 129 5.77 -0.94 -9.07
CA GLN A 129 6.51 -0.28 -10.14
C GLN A 129 7.10 1.04 -9.67
N GLY A 130 8.13 1.51 -10.37
CA GLY A 130 8.92 2.64 -9.93
C GLY A 130 10.13 2.92 -10.80
N GLY A 131 10.81 3.99 -10.40
CA GLY A 131 12.11 4.39 -10.94
C GLY A 131 12.89 5.15 -9.87
N PRO A 132 14.08 5.65 -10.19
CA PRO A 132 14.90 6.41 -9.23
C PRO A 132 14.12 7.57 -8.60
N GLY A 133 13.84 7.48 -7.29
CA GLY A 133 13.08 8.47 -6.52
C GLY A 133 11.55 8.43 -6.67
N HIS A 134 10.98 7.41 -7.30
CA HIS A 134 9.54 7.32 -7.61
C HIS A 134 8.96 5.94 -7.23
N LEU A 135 7.84 5.94 -6.51
CA LEU A 135 7.05 4.74 -6.20
C LEU A 135 5.64 4.88 -6.76
N TYR A 136 5.14 3.85 -7.44
CA TYR A 136 3.81 3.80 -8.03
C TYR A 136 3.00 2.72 -7.32
N LEU A 137 2.41 3.08 -6.17
CA LEU A 137 1.49 2.19 -5.47
C LEU A 137 0.20 2.03 -6.27
N LEU A 138 -0.34 3.14 -6.79
CA LEU A 138 -1.52 3.16 -7.67
C LEU A 138 -1.17 3.88 -8.97
N LYS A 139 -1.82 3.51 -10.07
CA LYS A 139 -1.49 3.98 -11.43
C LYS A 139 -1.34 5.50 -11.55
N ASN A 140 -2.21 6.24 -10.88
CA ASN A 140 -2.27 7.70 -10.92
C ASN A 140 -1.68 8.38 -9.67
N LYS A 141 -1.02 7.62 -8.79
CA LYS A 141 -0.45 8.12 -7.53
C LYS A 141 1.04 7.78 -7.47
N VAL A 142 1.84 8.77 -7.87
CA VAL A 142 3.30 8.68 -7.86
C VAL A 142 3.83 9.31 -6.58
N ALA A 143 4.31 8.50 -5.66
CA ALA A 143 4.97 8.97 -4.46
C ALA A 143 6.41 9.39 -4.79
N THR A 144 6.72 10.65 -4.50
CA THR A 144 8.04 11.26 -4.59
C THR A 144 8.30 12.06 -3.32
N PHE A 145 9.56 12.40 -3.03
CA PHE A 145 9.90 13.18 -1.82
C PHE A 145 9.15 14.52 -1.74
N ALA A 146 8.78 15.10 -2.90
CA ALA A 146 8.07 16.36 -2.98
C ALA A 146 6.55 16.22 -2.80
N LYS A 147 5.99 15.07 -3.17
CA LYS A 147 4.54 14.82 -3.16
C LYS A 147 4.05 14.19 -1.86
N VAL A 148 4.84 13.32 -1.26
CA VAL A 148 4.39 12.47 -0.14
C VAL A 148 3.96 13.24 1.11
N GLU A 149 4.46 14.46 1.31
CA GLU A 149 4.03 15.37 2.38
C GLU A 149 3.01 16.42 1.93
N LYS A 150 2.89 16.67 0.61
CA LYS A 150 2.02 17.73 0.08
C LYS A 150 0.66 17.21 -0.35
N GLU A 151 0.60 15.98 -0.82
CA GLU A 151 -0.64 15.30 -1.18
C GLU A 151 -1.19 14.62 0.08
N GLU A 152 -2.30 15.18 0.61
CA GLU A 152 -2.86 14.80 1.91
C GLU A 152 -3.17 13.30 1.96
N ASP A 153 -3.80 12.76 0.92
CA ASP A 153 -4.17 11.34 0.84
C ASP A 153 -2.95 10.40 0.86
N MET A 154 -1.85 10.76 0.19
CA MET A 154 -0.59 10.02 0.29
C MET A 154 -0.03 10.08 1.71
N SER A 155 0.00 11.26 2.32
CA SER A 155 0.54 11.43 3.67
C SER A 155 -0.27 10.65 4.70
N GLN A 156 -1.60 10.68 4.59
CA GLN A 156 -2.54 9.96 5.44
C GLN A 156 -2.42 8.45 5.26
N PHE A 157 -2.22 7.96 4.03
CA PHE A 157 -1.98 6.55 3.77
C PHE A 157 -0.78 6.03 4.58
N TRP A 158 0.37 6.69 4.52
CA TRP A 158 1.57 6.23 5.25
C TRP A 158 1.41 6.35 6.77
N ARG A 159 0.75 7.41 7.25
CA ARG A 159 0.42 7.58 8.68
C ARG A 159 -0.54 6.50 9.19
N ARG A 160 -1.52 6.09 8.39
CA ARG A 160 -2.46 5.02 8.77
C ARG A 160 -1.82 3.65 8.64
N LEU A 161 -1.00 3.44 7.61
CA LEU A 161 -0.23 2.21 7.43
C LEU A 161 0.67 1.94 8.64
N SER A 162 1.34 2.97 9.18
CA SER A 162 2.22 2.80 10.34
C SER A 162 1.49 2.31 11.59
N ARG A 163 0.18 2.59 11.74
CA ARG A 163 -0.63 2.10 12.87
C ARG A 163 -0.81 0.58 12.89
N PHE A 164 -0.58 -0.09 11.77
CA PHE A 164 -0.57 -1.56 11.70
C PHE A 164 0.81 -2.16 12.02
N MET A 165 1.83 -1.32 12.18
CA MET A 165 3.16 -1.76 12.59
C MET A 165 3.25 -1.88 14.10
N SER A 166 4.11 -2.78 14.55
CA SER A 166 4.26 -3.09 15.96
C SER A 166 4.97 -1.97 16.72
N LYS A 167 4.52 -1.71 17.95
CA LYS A 167 5.18 -0.82 18.90
C LYS A 167 6.07 -1.56 19.90
N VAL A 168 5.97 -2.89 19.97
CA VAL A 168 6.71 -3.73 20.91
C VAL A 168 7.96 -4.35 20.30
N ASN A 169 8.14 -4.20 18.98
CA ASN A 169 9.33 -4.67 18.28
C ASN A 169 10.59 -3.99 18.86
N PRO A 170 11.57 -4.74 19.38
CA PRO A 170 12.81 -4.17 19.91
C PRO A 170 13.71 -3.57 18.82
N GLU A 171 13.51 -3.97 17.57
CA GLU A 171 14.16 -3.41 16.40
C GLU A 171 13.21 -2.49 15.62
N PRO A 172 13.71 -1.57 14.78
CA PRO A 172 12.87 -0.83 13.86
C PRO A 172 12.09 -1.79 12.95
N ASN A 173 10.80 -1.54 12.77
CA ASN A 173 9.98 -2.23 11.79
C ASN A 173 10.53 -2.00 10.38
N LYS A 174 10.36 -2.98 9.48
CA LYS A 174 10.95 -2.95 8.14
C LYS A 174 9.88 -2.84 7.06
N ILE A 175 10.06 -1.90 6.14
CA ILE A 175 9.34 -1.87 4.87
C ILE A 175 10.33 -2.09 3.75
N HIS A 176 10.19 -3.24 3.10
CA HIS A 176 10.97 -3.61 1.94
C HIS A 176 10.24 -3.15 0.68
N ILE A 177 10.97 -2.50 -0.23
CA ILE A 177 10.45 -2.05 -1.52
C ILE A 177 11.16 -2.82 -2.62
N MET A 178 10.38 -3.59 -3.39
CA MET A 178 10.88 -4.38 -4.52
C MET A 178 10.08 -4.11 -5.79
N GLY A 179 10.62 -4.51 -6.94
CA GLY A 179 10.02 -4.28 -8.26
C GLY A 179 10.40 -2.94 -8.90
N CYS A 180 11.21 -2.13 -8.22
CA CYS A 180 11.73 -0.86 -8.73
C CYS A 180 13.09 -0.50 -8.13
N TYR A 181 13.78 0.47 -8.77
CA TYR A 181 15.07 0.97 -8.31
C TYR A 181 14.95 2.38 -7.70
N VAL A 182 14.24 2.48 -6.58
CA VAL A 182 13.94 3.79 -5.95
C VAL A 182 15.20 4.50 -5.45
N LEU A 183 16.17 3.77 -4.89
CA LEU A 183 17.46 4.29 -4.42
C LEU A 183 18.48 4.54 -5.54
N GLY A 184 18.03 4.59 -6.80
CA GLY A 184 18.92 4.86 -7.93
C GLY A 184 19.41 6.30 -8.05
N ASN A 185 18.92 7.21 -7.20
CA ASN A 185 19.36 8.60 -7.15
C ASN A 185 19.14 9.21 -5.75
N PRO A 186 19.75 10.37 -5.45
CA PRO A 186 19.60 11.09 -4.18
C PRO A 186 18.16 11.43 -3.75
N ASN A 187 17.21 11.42 -4.70
CA ASN A 187 15.81 11.70 -4.39
C ASN A 187 15.12 10.48 -3.76
N GLY A 188 15.62 9.27 -4.03
CA GLY A 188 15.21 8.04 -3.35
C GLY A 188 15.47 8.09 -1.86
N GLU A 189 16.69 8.46 -1.44
CA GLU A 189 17.01 8.60 -0.01
C GLU A 189 16.14 9.68 0.63
N LYS A 190 15.94 10.82 -0.04
CA LYS A 190 15.03 11.87 0.46
C LYS A 190 13.61 11.35 0.64
N LEU A 191 13.08 10.61 -0.33
CA LEU A 191 11.75 10.01 -0.24
C LEU A 191 11.66 9.08 0.97
N PHE A 192 12.64 8.19 1.16
CA PHE A 192 12.65 7.28 2.32
C PHE A 192 12.73 8.05 3.63
N GLN A 193 13.56 9.09 3.74
CA GLN A 193 13.61 9.92 4.95
C GLN A 193 12.27 10.62 5.24
N LYS A 194 11.57 11.11 4.21
CA LYS A 194 10.23 11.69 4.37
C LYS A 194 9.20 10.66 4.84
N LEU A 195 9.21 9.47 4.26
CA LEU A 195 8.35 8.37 4.69
C LEU A 195 8.60 7.97 6.15
N LYS A 196 9.87 7.79 6.55
CA LYS A 196 10.24 7.49 7.94
C LYS A 196 9.68 8.53 8.92
N ASN A 197 9.76 9.81 8.56
CA ASN A 197 9.24 10.89 9.39
C ASN A 197 7.71 10.88 9.48
N LEU A 198 7.01 10.61 8.37
CA LEU A 198 5.55 10.48 8.35
C LEU A 198 5.07 9.32 9.24
N MET A 199 5.83 8.23 9.29
CA MET A 199 5.48 7.03 10.02
C MET A 199 5.86 7.03 11.51
N ARG A 200 6.45 8.12 12.02
CA ARG A 200 6.66 8.27 13.47
C ARG A 200 5.32 8.21 14.23
N PRO A 201 5.28 7.58 15.41
CA PRO A 201 6.41 7.10 16.23
C PRO A 201 6.83 5.64 16.02
N TYR A 202 6.28 4.92 15.03
CA TYR A 202 6.39 3.47 14.87
C TYR A 202 7.76 2.92 14.42
N SER A 203 8.85 3.68 14.62
CA SER A 203 10.25 3.32 14.27
C SER A 203 10.37 2.44 13.03
N VAL A 204 10.40 3.06 11.84
CA VAL A 204 10.36 2.34 10.56
C VAL A 204 11.64 2.57 9.77
N GLU A 205 12.17 1.48 9.21
CA GLU A 205 13.32 1.45 8.32
C GLU A 205 12.90 0.93 6.93
N PHE A 206 13.42 1.57 5.88
CA PHE A 206 13.11 1.23 4.50
C PHE A 206 14.34 0.61 3.82
N GLU A 207 14.13 -0.49 3.12
CA GLU A 207 15.17 -1.19 2.37
C GLU A 207 14.69 -1.46 0.93
N SER A 208 15.56 -1.23 -0.05
CA SER A 208 15.26 -1.45 -1.46
C SER A 208 16.53 -1.85 -2.22
N PRO A 209 17.00 -3.09 -2.04
CA PRO A 209 18.13 -3.60 -2.78
C PRO A 209 17.80 -3.75 -4.26
N LEU A 210 18.82 -3.82 -5.10
CA LEU A 210 18.64 -4.15 -6.51
C LEU A 210 18.04 -5.56 -6.64
N GLU A 211 16.93 -5.69 -7.36
CA GLU A 211 16.16 -6.94 -7.46
C GLU A 211 17.00 -8.16 -7.88
N LEU A 212 17.92 -7.97 -8.83
CA LEU A 212 18.78 -9.03 -9.36
C LEU A 212 20.10 -9.20 -8.58
N SER A 213 20.32 -8.44 -7.51
CA SER A 213 21.49 -8.61 -6.64
C SER A 213 21.30 -9.78 -5.67
N ALA A 214 22.40 -10.22 -5.03
CA ALA A 214 22.33 -11.23 -3.97
C ALA A 214 21.38 -10.80 -2.83
N GLN A 215 21.47 -9.54 -2.38
CA GLN A 215 20.58 -8.97 -1.36
C GLN A 215 19.13 -8.92 -1.83
N GLY A 216 18.89 -8.59 -3.10
CA GLY A 216 17.55 -8.61 -3.69
C GLY A 216 16.94 -10.01 -3.71
N LYS A 217 17.74 -11.01 -4.08
CA LYS A 217 17.33 -12.42 -4.03
C LYS A 217 16.97 -12.85 -2.61
N GLU A 218 17.85 -12.59 -1.64
CA GLU A 218 17.60 -12.89 -0.22
C GLU A 218 16.31 -12.23 0.26
N MET A 219 16.09 -10.97 -0.10
CA MET A 219 14.86 -10.25 0.26
C MET A 219 13.60 -10.86 -0.39
N ILE A 220 13.65 -11.28 -1.66
CA ILE A 220 12.51 -11.98 -2.29
C ILE A 220 12.23 -13.32 -1.59
N GLU A 221 13.28 -14.07 -1.25
CA GLU A 221 13.17 -15.38 -0.57
C GLU A 221 12.54 -15.27 0.83
N MET A 222 12.57 -14.09 1.46
CA MET A 222 11.86 -13.85 2.73
C MET A 222 10.32 -13.84 2.59
N TYR A 223 9.77 -13.56 1.40
CA TYR A 223 8.32 -13.39 1.20
C TYR A 223 7.72 -14.31 0.15
N PHE A 224 8.53 -14.84 -0.77
CA PHE A 224 8.09 -15.64 -1.90
C PHE A 224 8.99 -16.86 -2.09
N ASP A 225 8.42 -17.96 -2.62
CA ASP A 225 9.26 -18.98 -3.26
C ASP A 225 9.94 -18.34 -4.48
N PHE A 226 11.27 -18.29 -4.46
CA PHE A 226 12.05 -17.60 -5.48
C PHE A 226 11.87 -18.18 -6.89
N ARG A 227 11.61 -19.49 -7.02
CA ARG A 227 11.37 -20.14 -8.32
C ARG A 227 10.01 -19.72 -8.88
N LEU A 228 8.98 -19.70 -8.03
CA LEU A 228 7.65 -19.23 -8.42
C LEU A 228 7.68 -17.73 -8.76
N TYR A 229 8.39 -16.93 -7.97
CA TYR A 229 8.62 -15.51 -8.25
C TYR A 229 9.25 -15.31 -9.64
N ARG A 230 10.35 -16.02 -9.92
CA ARG A 230 11.04 -15.93 -11.21
C ARG A 230 10.14 -16.37 -12.36
N LEU A 231 9.36 -17.43 -12.19
CA LEU A 231 8.41 -17.91 -13.21
C LEU A 231 7.29 -16.89 -13.45
N TRP A 232 6.74 -16.28 -12.41
CA TRP A 232 5.77 -15.20 -12.54
C TRP A 232 6.38 -14.02 -13.29
N LYS A 233 7.62 -13.63 -12.96
CA LYS A 233 8.28 -12.48 -13.57
C LYS A 233 8.61 -12.67 -15.05
N THR A 234 8.99 -13.89 -15.47
CA THR A 234 9.19 -14.17 -16.91
C THR A 234 7.87 -14.09 -17.69
N ARG A 235 6.74 -14.42 -17.07
CA ARG A 235 5.41 -14.32 -17.69
C ARG A 235 4.94 -12.87 -17.85
N GLN A 236 5.36 -11.94 -16.99
CA GLN A 236 5.00 -10.51 -17.09
C GLN A 236 5.46 -9.84 -18.39
N HIS A 237 6.51 -10.35 -19.03
CA HIS A 237 7.06 -9.81 -20.29
C HIS A 237 6.73 -10.67 -21.51
N SER A 238 6.04 -11.80 -21.31
CA SER A 238 5.62 -12.68 -22.40
C SER A 238 4.29 -12.20 -22.97
N LYS A 239 4.29 -11.73 -24.23
CA LYS A 239 3.07 -11.44 -24.99
C LYS A 239 2.34 -12.71 -25.50
N LEU A 240 2.71 -13.90 -25.01
CA LEU A 240 2.52 -15.18 -25.70
C LEU A 240 1.64 -16.17 -24.91
N LEU A 241 0.62 -15.67 -24.23
CA LEU A 241 -0.44 -16.51 -23.65
C LEU A 241 -1.79 -15.78 -23.79
N ASP A 242 -2.33 -15.81 -25.00
CA ASP A 242 -3.79 -15.78 -25.15
C ASP A 242 -4.32 -17.08 -24.54
N TYR A 243 -5.20 -16.94 -23.56
CA TYR A 243 -5.77 -18.01 -22.73
C TYR A 243 -6.80 -18.88 -23.50
N GLU A 244 -6.53 -19.25 -24.74
CA GLU A 244 -7.44 -20.08 -25.57
C GLU A 244 -7.03 -21.57 -25.64
N ASP A 245 -5.82 -21.97 -25.23
CA ASP A 245 -5.33 -23.35 -25.46
C ASP A 245 -5.50 -24.33 -24.29
N PHE A 246 -6.35 -24.04 -23.30
CA PHE A 246 -6.64 -25.00 -22.20
C PHE A 246 -8.12 -25.07 -21.80
N LEU A 247 -9.00 -25.28 -22.78
CA LEU A 247 -10.37 -25.78 -22.57
C LEU A 247 -10.71 -26.89 -23.56
#